data_AF-A0A3C1LLJ0-F1
#
_entry.id   AF-A0A3C1LLJ0-F1
#
_cell.length_a   1.000
_cell.length_b   1.000
_cell.length_c   1.000
_cell.angle_alpha   90.00
_cell.angle_beta   90.00
_cell.angle_gamma   90.00
#
_symmetry.space_group_name_H-M   'P 1'
#
loop_
_entity.id
_entity.type
_entity.pdbx_description
1 polymer ?
#
loop_
_entity_poly.entity_id
_entity_poly.type
_entity_poly.pdbx_seq_one_letter_code
_entity_poly.pdbx_strand_id
1 'polypeptide(L)'
;MLSVMVLGCDKKTTKPSATPAKMILVPGGSFTMGDATGEGFSDERPTHTVTLNSFYIGKYEVTQAEFSKYMQPDHPWEAHFGRGDNFPAYNVSWYSIIKYCNLRSMAEKLTPCYTINRSTDPADWGPVPTDDNNPTWDAVTCDFSANGYRLPTEAEWEYAA
;
A
#
# COMPACT_ATOMS: atom_id res chain seq x y z
N MET A 1 0.90 13.48 -6.41
CA MET A 1 1.98 12.48 -6.37
C MET A 1 1.43 11.27 -5.64
N LEU A 2 1.34 10.10 -6.28
CA LEU A 2 1.37 8.80 -5.59
C LEU A 2 1.39 7.68 -6.65
N SER A 3 2.60 7.21 -6.91
CA SER A 3 2.90 5.88 -7.44
C SER A 3 2.50 4.87 -6.37
N VAL A 4 1.50 4.03 -6.63
CA VAL A 4 0.93 3.11 -5.63
C VAL A 4 1.82 1.87 -5.51
N MET A 5 2.49 1.68 -4.37
CA MET A 5 3.14 0.42 -4.03
C MET A 5 2.37 -0.25 -2.90
N VAL A 6 2.20 -1.56 -3.00
CA VAL A 6 1.46 -2.35 -2.02
C VAL A 6 2.38 -3.43 -1.48
N LEU A 7 2.37 -3.62 -0.17
CA LEU A 7 3.12 -4.65 0.54
C LEU A 7 2.24 -5.80 0.95
N GLY A 8 2.80 -7.01 0.90
CA GLY A 8 2.24 -8.19 1.55
C GLY A 8 3.12 -8.57 2.75
N CYS A 9 2.51 -8.99 3.85
CA CYS A 9 3.27 -9.44 5.02
C CYS A 9 3.28 -10.98 5.12
N ASP A 10 4.44 -11.59 5.30
CA ASP A 10 4.56 -13.01 5.66
C ASP A 10 5.54 -13.13 6.83
N LYS A 11 5.01 -13.18 8.06
CA LYS A 11 5.83 -13.23 9.29
C LYS A 11 6.29 -14.63 9.71
N LYS A 12 6.30 -15.65 8.83
CA LYS A 12 6.76 -16.99 9.22
C LYS A 12 7.64 -17.66 8.17
N THR A 13 8.78 -18.14 8.66
CA THR A 13 9.74 -19.05 8.02
C THR A 13 9.10 -20.40 7.68
N THR A 14 8.21 -20.40 6.69
CA THR A 14 7.81 -21.57 5.92
C THR A 14 7.54 -21.07 4.51
N LYS A 15 8.35 -21.52 3.55
CA LYS A 15 8.27 -21.17 2.12
C LYS A 15 6.81 -21.01 1.67
N PRO A 16 6.33 -19.78 1.40
CA PRO A 16 4.96 -19.58 0.94
C PRO A 16 4.81 -20.19 -0.45
N SER A 17 3.78 -21.01 -0.59
CA SER A 17 3.27 -21.45 -1.89
C SER A 17 2.77 -20.21 -2.64
N ALA A 18 3.54 -19.81 -3.66
CA ALA A 18 3.32 -18.67 -4.55
C ALA A 18 3.47 -17.27 -3.91
N THR A 19 4.67 -16.68 -4.05
CA THR A 19 4.84 -15.23 -3.99
C THR A 19 3.82 -14.60 -4.95
N PRO A 20 3.01 -13.62 -4.51
CA PRO A 20 2.13 -12.93 -5.43
C PRO A 20 2.94 -12.31 -6.56
N ALA A 21 2.46 -12.45 -7.80
CA ALA A 21 3.21 -12.05 -8.98
C ALA A 21 3.74 -10.60 -8.82
N LYS A 22 5.05 -10.41 -9.04
CA LYS A 22 5.78 -9.13 -9.00
C LYS A 22 6.08 -8.53 -7.60
N MET A 23 5.92 -9.27 -6.52
CA MET A 23 6.40 -8.85 -5.19
C MET A 23 7.85 -9.30 -4.97
N ILE A 24 8.66 -8.47 -4.29
CA ILE A 24 10.05 -8.80 -3.92
C ILE A 24 10.20 -8.80 -2.40
N LEU A 25 10.98 -9.75 -1.87
CA LEU A 25 11.32 -9.80 -0.45
C LEU A 25 12.40 -8.77 -0.14
N VAL A 26 12.13 -7.87 0.79
CA VAL A 26 13.10 -6.99 1.42
C VAL A 26 13.51 -7.61 2.76
N PRO A 27 14.77 -8.03 2.95
CA PRO A 27 15.25 -8.53 4.23
C PRO A 27 15.16 -7.44 5.29
N GLY A 28 14.67 -7.78 6.48
CA GLY A 28 14.61 -6.85 7.60
C GLY A 28 16.02 -6.43 8.07
N GLY A 29 16.08 -5.26 8.69
CA GLY A 29 17.31 -4.67 9.19
C GLY A 29 17.06 -3.35 9.91
N SER A 30 18.14 -2.69 10.31
CA SER A 30 18.09 -1.37 10.92
C SER A 30 18.76 -0.35 10.02
N PHE A 31 18.19 0.85 9.92
CA PHE A 31 18.76 1.97 9.17
C PHE A 31 18.48 3.29 9.89
N THR A 32 19.21 4.33 9.51
CA THR A 32 18.98 5.70 9.96
C THR A 32 18.03 6.37 9.00
N MET A 33 16.87 6.78 9.51
CA MET A 33 15.80 7.46 8.76
C MET A 33 15.85 8.96 9.05
N GLY A 34 15.55 9.77 8.04
CA GLY A 34 15.58 11.24 8.11
C GLY A 34 16.88 11.88 7.57
N ASP A 35 16.90 13.22 7.57
CA ASP A 35 17.97 14.02 6.99
C ASP A 35 19.19 14.14 7.92
N ALA A 36 20.26 13.42 7.58
CA ALA A 36 21.55 13.50 8.27
C ALA A 36 22.46 14.64 7.78
N THR A 37 22.21 15.21 6.60
CA THR A 37 23.08 16.21 5.98
C THR A 37 22.69 17.64 6.33
N GLY A 38 21.48 17.84 6.87
CA GLY A 38 21.01 19.17 7.23
C GLY A 38 20.49 19.97 6.03
N GLU A 39 20.20 19.30 4.91
CA GLU A 39 19.68 19.92 3.68
C GLU A 39 18.20 19.63 3.41
N GLY A 40 17.60 18.71 4.15
CA GLY A 40 16.19 18.32 4.07
C GLY A 40 15.24 19.25 4.81
N PHE A 41 13.94 18.99 4.69
CA PHE A 41 12.90 19.77 5.35
C PHE A 41 12.88 19.55 6.88
N SER A 42 12.21 20.44 7.61
CA SER A 42 12.20 20.39 9.08
C SER A 42 11.52 19.14 9.66
N ASP A 43 10.57 18.56 8.92
CA ASP A 43 9.86 17.33 9.24
C ASP A 43 10.69 16.06 8.99
N GLU A 44 11.81 16.16 8.27
CA GLU A 44 12.76 15.07 8.06
C GLU A 44 13.78 14.94 9.22
N ARG A 45 13.59 15.68 10.33
CA ARG A 45 14.52 15.75 11.48
C ARG A 45 13.83 15.51 12.82
N PRO A 46 14.54 14.99 13.83
CA PRO A 46 15.93 14.51 13.79
C PRO A 46 16.05 13.11 13.16
N THR A 47 17.27 12.76 12.77
CA THR A 47 17.56 11.38 12.39
C THR A 47 17.32 10.44 13.55
N HIS A 48 16.79 9.26 13.25
CA HIS A 48 16.55 8.22 14.23
C HIS A 48 16.71 6.83 13.61
N THR A 49 17.05 5.86 14.44
CA THR A 49 17.22 4.48 13.97
C THR A 49 15.88 3.77 13.93
N VAL A 50 15.51 3.26 12.76
CA VAL A 50 14.32 2.41 12.58
C VAL A 50 14.77 0.98 12.35
N THR A 51 14.08 0.02 12.97
CA THR A 51 14.30 -1.42 12.75
C THR A 51 13.05 -2.04 12.17
N LEU A 52 13.19 -2.67 11.00
CA LEU A 52 12.10 -3.29 10.26
C LEU A 52 12.27 -4.81 10.23
N ASN A 53 11.15 -5.52 10.32
CA ASN A 53 11.11 -6.94 9.98
C ASN A 53 11.20 -7.12 8.46
N SER A 54 11.52 -8.32 7.97
CA SER A 54 11.41 -8.60 6.54
C SER A 54 9.97 -8.42 6.05
N PHE A 55 9.82 -7.86 4.85
CA PHE A 55 8.51 -7.62 4.23
C PHE A 55 8.59 -7.82 2.72
N TYR A 56 7.44 -7.95 2.05
CA TYR A 56 7.37 -7.94 0.60
C TYR A 56 6.86 -6.61 0.10
N ILE A 57 7.49 -6.04 -0.93
CA ILE A 57 7.02 -4.83 -1.62
C ILE A 57 6.87 -5.10 -3.12
N GLY A 58 5.94 -4.41 -3.78
CA GLY A 58 5.81 -4.46 -5.23
C GLY A 58 7.11 -4.02 -5.90
N LYS A 59 7.61 -4.80 -6.86
CA LYS A 59 8.79 -4.44 -7.67
C LYS A 59 8.54 -3.18 -8.51
N TYR A 60 7.28 -2.97 -8.86
CA TYR A 60 6.79 -1.85 -9.66
C TYR A 60 5.56 -1.27 -8.98
N GLU A 61 5.19 -0.06 -9.38
CA GLU A 61 3.87 0.48 -9.07
C GLU A 61 2.75 -0.45 -9.54
N VAL A 62 1.63 -0.39 -8.80
CA VAL A 62 0.38 -0.99 -9.24
C VAL A 62 -0.01 -0.37 -10.58
N THR A 63 -0.20 -1.23 -11.56
CA THR A 63 -0.57 -0.82 -12.92
C THR A 63 -2.07 -0.46 -13.01
N GLN A 64 -2.43 0.30 -14.04
CA GLN A 64 -3.81 0.65 -14.37
C GLN A 64 -4.70 -0.61 -14.50
N ALA A 65 -4.21 -1.66 -15.16
CA ALA A 65 -4.94 -2.92 -15.28
C ALA A 65 -5.11 -3.64 -13.94
N GLU A 66 -4.07 -3.69 -13.11
CA GLU A 66 -4.15 -4.31 -11.78
C GLU A 66 -5.15 -3.57 -10.88
N PHE A 67 -5.12 -2.23 -10.88
CA PHE A 67 -6.07 -1.42 -10.11
C PHE A 67 -7.51 -1.60 -10.60
N SER A 68 -7.74 -1.45 -11.90
CA SER A 68 -9.07 -1.57 -12.52
C SER A 68 -9.71 -2.94 -12.32
N LYS A 69 -8.90 -4.01 -12.23
CA LYS A 69 -9.38 -5.37 -11.98
C LYS A 69 -10.20 -5.51 -10.68
N TYR A 70 -9.84 -4.76 -9.63
CA TYR A 70 -10.48 -4.90 -8.31
C TYR A 70 -11.34 -3.70 -7.93
N MET A 71 -10.96 -2.48 -8.33
CA MET A 71 -11.67 -1.27 -7.91
C MET A 71 -12.77 -0.84 -8.89
N GLN A 72 -12.38 -0.51 -10.12
CA GLN A 72 -13.26 0.08 -11.13
C GLN A 72 -12.75 -0.32 -12.52
N PRO A 73 -13.36 -1.32 -13.18
CA PRO A 73 -12.95 -1.78 -14.50
C PRO A 73 -12.94 -0.66 -15.55
N ASP A 74 -13.87 0.30 -15.43
CA ASP A 74 -14.06 1.41 -16.36
C ASP A 74 -13.46 2.74 -15.86
N HIS A 75 -12.47 2.69 -14.95
CA HIS A 75 -11.83 3.91 -14.47
C HIS A 75 -11.27 4.74 -15.65
N PRO A 76 -11.62 6.03 -15.77
CA PRO A 76 -11.26 6.84 -16.93
C PRO A 76 -9.83 7.35 -16.81
N TRP A 77 -8.84 6.46 -16.99
CA TRP A 77 -7.43 6.83 -16.98
C TRP A 77 -7.15 7.96 -17.97
N GLU A 78 -6.61 9.05 -17.45
CA GLU A 78 -6.16 10.18 -18.26
C GLU A 78 -4.89 9.81 -19.06
N ALA A 79 -4.48 10.66 -20.01
CA ALA A 79 -3.26 10.43 -20.80
C ALA A 79 -2.04 11.22 -20.31
N HIS A 80 -2.22 12.15 -19.36
CA HIS A 80 -1.18 13.09 -18.91
C HIS A 80 0.11 12.42 -18.43
N PHE A 81 0.00 11.31 -17.68
CA PHE A 81 1.14 10.52 -17.20
C PHE A 81 1.22 9.14 -17.86
N GLY A 82 0.56 8.98 -19.01
CA GLY A 82 0.50 7.75 -19.78
C GLY A 82 -0.73 6.90 -19.48
N ARG A 83 -1.23 6.19 -20.50
CA ARG A 83 -2.46 5.41 -20.44
C ARG A 83 -2.27 4.02 -21.02
N GLY A 84 -2.78 3.02 -20.32
CA GLY A 84 -2.80 1.63 -20.76
C GLY A 84 -2.41 0.66 -19.66
N ASP A 85 -2.61 -0.63 -19.91
CA ASP A 85 -2.56 -1.69 -18.90
C ASP A 85 -1.26 -1.78 -18.09
N ASN A 86 -0.13 -1.33 -18.64
CA ASN A 86 1.18 -1.38 -18.00
C ASN A 86 1.65 -0.05 -17.44
N PHE A 87 0.85 1.02 -17.56
CA PHE A 87 1.17 2.30 -16.92
C PHE A 87 0.80 2.26 -15.45
N PRO A 88 1.50 3.02 -14.58
CA PRO A 88 1.11 3.17 -13.19
C PRO A 88 -0.32 3.71 -13.07
N ALA A 89 -1.07 3.19 -12.11
CA ALA A 89 -2.29 3.82 -11.66
C ALA A 89 -1.94 5.15 -10.99
N TYR A 90 -2.57 6.23 -11.43
CA TYR A 90 -2.37 7.58 -10.88
C TYR A 90 -3.70 8.32 -10.77
N ASN A 91 -3.72 9.45 -10.04
CA ASN A 91 -4.95 10.20 -9.73
C ASN A 91 -5.99 9.36 -8.96
N VAL A 92 -5.49 8.58 -7.99
CA VAL A 92 -6.28 7.72 -7.11
C VAL A 92 -6.13 8.22 -5.67
N SER A 93 -7.25 8.34 -4.96
CA SER A 93 -7.24 8.83 -3.56
C SER A 93 -6.67 7.77 -2.62
N TRP A 94 -6.15 8.21 -1.47
CA TRP A 94 -5.67 7.29 -0.43
C TRP A 94 -6.76 6.30 0.02
N TYR A 95 -8.00 6.78 0.16
CA TYR A 95 -9.17 5.94 0.46
C TYR A 95 -9.40 4.85 -0.61
N SER A 96 -9.17 5.18 -1.89
CA SER A 96 -9.27 4.20 -2.97
C SER A 96 -8.22 3.10 -2.81
N ILE A 97 -7.02 3.42 -2.34
CA ILE A 97 -5.93 2.45 -2.19
C ILE A 97 -6.17 1.50 -1.02
N ILE A 98 -6.62 1.97 0.14
CA ILE A 98 -6.92 1.08 1.26
C ILE A 98 -8.05 0.10 0.91
N LYS A 99 -9.05 0.55 0.13
CA LYS A 99 -10.10 -0.32 -0.41
C LYS A 99 -9.55 -1.34 -1.40
N TYR A 100 -8.71 -0.90 -2.34
CA TYR A 100 -8.02 -1.78 -3.28
C TYR A 100 -7.23 -2.88 -2.58
N CYS A 101 -6.45 -2.53 -1.56
CA CYS A 101 -5.64 -3.44 -0.76
C CYS A 101 -6.50 -4.57 -0.16
N ASN A 102 -7.61 -4.23 0.49
CA ASN A 102 -8.49 -5.25 1.07
C ASN A 102 -9.20 -6.09 0.00
N LEU A 103 -9.72 -5.48 -1.08
CA LEU A 103 -10.36 -6.21 -2.18
C LEU A 103 -9.41 -7.23 -2.82
N ARG A 104 -8.16 -6.80 -3.10
CA ARG A 104 -7.13 -7.70 -3.64
C ARG A 104 -6.79 -8.81 -2.65
N SER A 105 -6.65 -8.48 -1.36
CA SER A 105 -6.38 -9.47 -0.31
C SER A 105 -7.45 -10.56 -0.28
N MET A 106 -8.72 -10.18 -0.25
CA MET A 106 -9.85 -11.11 -0.24
C MET A 106 -9.88 -11.97 -1.51
N ALA A 107 -9.66 -11.37 -2.69
CA ALA A 107 -9.65 -12.09 -3.96
C ALA A 107 -8.51 -13.12 -4.05
N GLU A 108 -7.38 -12.85 -3.40
CA GLU A 108 -6.23 -13.76 -3.29
C GLU A 108 -6.28 -14.65 -2.04
N LYS A 109 -7.41 -14.65 -1.30
CA LYS A 109 -7.63 -15.45 -0.08
C LYS A 109 -6.65 -15.17 1.06
N LEU A 110 -6.19 -13.92 1.15
CA LEU A 110 -5.39 -13.39 2.24
C LEU A 110 -6.28 -12.69 3.28
N THR A 111 -5.77 -12.55 4.50
CA THR A 111 -6.44 -11.81 5.58
C THR A 111 -6.28 -10.30 5.33
N PRO A 112 -7.36 -9.52 5.14
CA PRO A 112 -7.25 -8.09 4.86
C PRO A 112 -6.63 -7.30 6.03
N CYS A 113 -5.86 -6.26 5.71
CA CYS A 113 -5.19 -5.45 6.73
C CYS A 113 -6.05 -4.33 7.29
N TYR A 114 -6.92 -3.71 6.48
CA TYR A 114 -7.64 -2.51 6.91
C TYR A 114 -9.01 -2.83 7.49
N THR A 115 -9.44 -2.08 8.52
CA THR A 115 -10.77 -2.17 9.11
C THR A 115 -11.39 -0.78 9.20
N ILE A 116 -12.58 -0.62 8.62
CA ILE A 116 -13.42 0.59 8.74
C ILE A 116 -14.73 0.17 9.39
N ASN A 117 -15.18 0.93 10.39
CA ASN A 117 -16.44 0.66 11.12
C ASN A 117 -16.57 -0.82 11.56
N ARG A 118 -15.48 -1.40 12.07
CA ARG A 118 -15.39 -2.79 12.55
C ARG A 118 -15.58 -3.89 11.47
N SER A 119 -15.56 -3.54 10.18
CA SER A 119 -15.56 -4.50 9.08
C SER A 119 -14.25 -4.44 8.28
N THR A 120 -13.72 -5.60 7.92
CA THR A 120 -12.62 -5.75 6.97
C THR A 120 -13.12 -5.91 5.52
N ASP A 121 -14.42 -6.12 5.32
CA ASP A 121 -15.03 -6.28 4.00
C ASP A 121 -15.37 -4.91 3.38
N PRO A 122 -14.73 -4.51 2.27
CA PRO A 122 -14.99 -3.22 1.66
C PRO A 122 -16.38 -3.04 1.04
N ALA A 123 -17.20 -4.10 0.97
CA ALA A 123 -18.62 -4.00 0.66
C ALA A 123 -19.41 -3.25 1.76
N ASP A 124 -18.95 -3.33 3.02
CA ASP A 124 -19.61 -2.70 4.17
C ASP A 124 -19.20 -1.23 4.39
N TRP A 125 -18.17 -0.75 3.69
CA TRP A 125 -17.59 0.58 3.94
C TRP A 125 -18.33 1.72 3.21
N GLY A 126 -19.22 1.37 2.29
CA GLY A 126 -19.91 2.33 1.42
C GLY A 126 -19.03 2.83 0.26
N PRO A 127 -19.47 3.91 -0.42
CA PRO A 127 -18.73 4.51 -1.51
C PRO A 127 -17.44 5.17 -0.99
N VAL A 128 -16.39 5.15 -1.82
CA VAL A 128 -15.15 5.88 -1.51
C VAL A 128 -15.46 7.38 -1.49
N PRO A 129 -15.05 8.14 -0.45
CA PRO A 129 -15.26 9.57 -0.37
C PRO A 129 -14.58 10.32 -1.52
N THR A 130 -15.20 11.43 -1.94
CA THR A 130 -14.66 12.34 -2.97
C THR A 130 -13.90 13.52 -2.38
N ASP A 131 -14.07 13.77 -1.09
CA ASP A 131 -13.32 14.76 -0.32
C ASP A 131 -12.27 14.07 0.56
N ASP A 132 -11.27 14.83 0.99
CA ASP A 132 -10.16 14.34 1.82
C ASP A 132 -10.46 14.44 3.33
N ASN A 133 -11.73 14.63 3.72
CA ASN A 133 -12.12 14.80 5.12
C ASN A 133 -13.38 13.98 5.42
N ASN A 134 -13.17 12.71 5.77
CA ASN A 134 -14.25 11.79 6.04
C ASN A 134 -13.99 11.04 7.35
N PRO A 135 -14.62 11.45 8.47
CA PRO A 135 -14.33 10.90 9.80
C PRO A 135 -14.48 9.38 9.92
N THR A 136 -15.31 8.77 9.07
CA THR A 136 -15.49 7.31 9.07
C THR A 136 -14.31 6.61 8.43
N TRP A 137 -13.83 7.13 7.30
CA TRP A 137 -12.68 6.58 6.57
C TRP A 137 -11.35 6.97 7.22
N ASP A 138 -11.27 8.14 7.85
CA ASP A 138 -10.13 8.60 8.65
C ASP A 138 -9.90 7.73 9.89
N ALA A 139 -10.97 7.12 10.43
CA ALA A 139 -10.90 6.21 11.57
C ALA A 139 -10.46 4.79 11.19
N VAL A 140 -9.96 4.57 9.97
CA VAL A 140 -9.45 3.26 9.53
C VAL A 140 -8.30 2.80 10.42
N THR A 141 -8.28 1.50 10.71
CA THR A 141 -7.17 0.85 11.42
C THR A 141 -6.51 -0.19 10.52
N CYS A 142 -5.21 -0.45 10.74
CA CYS A 142 -4.44 -1.42 9.98
C CYS A 142 -3.87 -2.49 10.91
N ASP A 143 -4.18 -3.77 10.64
CA ASP A 143 -3.54 -4.92 11.29
C ASP A 143 -2.25 -5.30 10.54
N PHE A 144 -1.11 -4.85 11.07
CA PHE A 144 0.23 -5.17 10.57
C PHE A 144 0.68 -6.62 10.83
N SER A 145 -0.17 -7.45 11.46
CA SER A 145 0.06 -8.89 11.62
C SER A 145 -0.67 -9.73 10.56
N ALA A 146 -1.68 -9.16 9.90
CA ALA A 146 -2.37 -9.80 8.79
C ALA A 146 -1.43 -10.00 7.60
N ASN A 147 -1.69 -11.04 6.81
CA ASN A 147 -0.88 -11.40 5.64
C ASN A 147 -1.39 -10.81 4.32
N GLY A 148 -2.39 -9.94 4.39
CA GLY A 148 -2.93 -9.23 3.24
C GLY A 148 -2.05 -8.07 2.79
N TYR A 149 -2.61 -7.37 1.82
CA TYR A 149 -2.02 -6.21 1.18
C TYR A 149 -2.27 -4.94 1.99
N ARG A 150 -1.28 -4.05 2.02
CA ARG A 150 -1.37 -2.70 2.61
C ARG A 150 -0.39 -1.73 1.95
N LEU A 151 -0.56 -0.44 2.19
CA LEU A 151 0.46 0.56 1.89
C LEU A 151 1.73 0.34 2.75
N PRO A 152 2.92 0.70 2.23
CA PRO A 152 4.11 0.81 3.06
C PRO A 152 3.91 1.85 4.15
N THR A 153 4.57 1.62 5.28
CA THR A 153 4.92 2.75 6.14
C THR A 153 5.97 3.59 5.43
N GLU A 154 6.08 4.87 5.79
CA GLU A 154 7.14 5.75 5.28
C GLU A 154 8.54 5.11 5.46
N ALA A 155 8.80 4.54 6.63
CA ALA A 155 10.05 3.82 6.90
C ALA A 155 10.29 2.61 6.00
N GLU A 156 9.26 1.81 5.72
CA GLU A 156 9.38 0.68 4.79
C GLU A 156 9.64 1.14 3.36
N TRP A 157 9.07 2.30 2.99
CA TRP A 157 9.29 2.90 1.68
C TRP A 157 10.71 3.43 1.54
N GLU A 158 11.18 4.23 2.50
CA GLU A 158 12.56 4.74 2.52
C GLU A 158 13.61 3.62 2.57
N TYR A 159 13.35 2.56 3.34
CA TYR A 159 14.28 1.44 3.45
C TYR A 159 14.41 0.62 2.16
N ALA A 160 13.38 0.64 1.31
CA ALA A 160 13.33 -0.14 0.08
C ALA A 160 13.77 0.64 -1.18
N ALA A 161 13.88 1.98 -1.07
CA ALA A 161 14.26 2.88 -2.17
C ALA A 161 15.76 2.84 -2.48
#